data_AF-A0A821SS61-F1
#
_entry.id   AF-A0A821SS61-F1
#
_cell.length_a   1.000
_cell.length_b   1.000
_cell.length_c   1.000
_cell.angle_alpha   90.00
_cell.angle_beta   90.00
_cell.angle_gamma   90.00
#
_symmetry.space_group_name_H-M   'P 1'
#
loop_
_entity.id
_entity.type
_entity.pdbx_description
1 polymer ?
#
loop_
_entity_poly.entity_id
_entity_poly.type
_entity_poly.pdbx_seq_one_letter_code
_entity_poly.pdbx_strand_id
1 'polypeptide(L)'
;MWCYWTKDDGLGRTGVLIACYLVYSLRIRANDAIRLVRKKRPKSIQTSGQILCVQQFEHYILPQTVVFSSKEPLMLTKDPKTCEFTLRQYLYRQRATLHGLDERVFRELPKIVFCICERLLKLCGCRDSGGLDYRVKNRAFYKMFLSYKLKQGKPPDLTTPDENINGDKPPTLPMIEWRDPVEEDVERNLESVSRFTSSSNIPAVQVYEAFLSDHQNLPQEKQKYIKQLRIEINQRREAMSKIDEEEDPNILSALLFEWLEGLKQPVLDKEDLSNIVCRSTNVNSCIMALQMEDIILIEYLLRFVVRLRPLVAHKKVDVLKRILASLTHQTTNINGKFLPNKCFPRLRDGTGSHIINFMLRMIVEIQQDIAKPSRVESDVVIAPRRLKIKAWT
;
A
#
# COMPACT_ATOMS: atom_id res chain seq x y z
N MET A 1 16.23 27.83 7.55
CA MET A 1 16.66 28.15 8.92
C MET A 1 18.03 27.52 9.20
N TRP A 2 19.09 28.04 8.57
CA TRP A 2 20.47 27.56 8.78
C TRP A 2 21.35 28.80 8.94
N CYS A 3 21.42 29.32 10.16
CA CYS A 3 22.26 30.46 10.50
C CYS A 3 23.00 30.17 11.81
N TYR A 4 24.32 30.39 11.75
CA TYR A 4 25.31 30.48 12.82
C TYR A 4 25.53 29.25 13.73
N TRP A 5 26.58 28.48 13.41
CA TRP A 5 27.34 27.72 14.40
C TRP A 5 28.84 27.83 14.10
N THR A 6 29.48 28.84 14.69
CA THR A 6 30.93 28.97 14.82
C THR A 6 31.32 28.74 16.28
N LYS A 7 31.90 27.58 16.59
CA LYS A 7 33.00 27.38 17.55
C LYS A 7 33.42 25.90 17.54
N ASP A 8 34.72 25.68 17.62
CA ASP A 8 35.45 24.49 17.18
C ASP A 8 35.25 23.18 17.99
N ASP A 9 34.24 23.10 18.85
CA ASP A 9 33.92 21.88 19.59
C ASP A 9 32.73 21.14 18.96
N GLY A 10 33.00 19.93 18.44
CA GLY A 10 31.99 19.06 17.82
C GLY A 10 32.19 18.76 16.33
N LEU A 11 33.28 19.24 15.71
CA LEU A 11 33.60 19.03 14.28
C LEU A 11 33.55 17.57 13.82
N GLY A 12 33.88 16.63 14.72
CA GLY A 12 33.83 15.19 14.50
C GLY A 12 32.41 14.61 14.52
N ARG A 13 31.77 14.60 15.70
CA ARG A 13 30.45 13.96 15.91
C ARG A 13 29.36 14.61 15.06
N THR A 14 29.28 15.93 15.04
CA THR A 14 28.31 16.67 14.24
C THR A 14 28.58 16.49 12.74
N GLY A 15 29.87 16.44 12.35
CA GLY A 15 30.25 16.16 10.96
C GLY A 15 29.77 14.78 10.49
N VAL A 16 29.98 13.74 11.30
CA VAL A 16 29.50 12.37 11.02
C VAL A 16 27.98 12.35 10.89
N LEU A 17 27.25 12.96 11.83
CA LEU A 17 25.78 13.01 11.77
C LEU A 17 25.27 13.71 10.50
N ILE A 18 25.87 14.83 10.12
CA ILE A 18 25.50 15.54 8.88
C ILE A 18 25.81 14.65 7.65
N ALA A 19 26.97 14.00 7.61
CA ALA A 19 27.30 13.11 6.49
C ALA A 19 26.31 11.93 6.41
N CYS A 20 25.99 11.27 7.52
CA CYS A 20 24.97 10.22 7.55
C CYS A 20 23.60 10.75 7.11
N TYR A 21 23.20 11.95 7.56
CA TYR A 21 21.97 12.57 7.09
C TYR A 21 21.97 12.80 5.57
N LEU A 22 23.08 13.28 4.98
CA LEU A 22 23.19 13.46 3.53
C LEU A 22 23.15 12.13 2.78
N VAL A 23 23.80 11.07 3.29
CA VAL A 23 23.68 9.71 2.74
C VAL A 23 22.21 9.28 2.75
N TYR A 24 21.50 9.49 3.85
CA TYR A 24 20.08 9.13 3.97
C TYR A 24 19.17 9.97 3.06
N SER A 25 19.33 11.30 3.04
CA SER A 25 18.42 12.21 2.35
C SER A 25 18.64 12.23 0.83
N LEU A 26 19.92 12.22 0.41
CA LEU A 26 20.31 12.31 -1.00
C LEU A 26 20.62 10.93 -1.62
N ARG A 27 20.71 9.87 -0.81
CA ARG A 27 21.06 8.50 -1.24
C ARG A 27 22.39 8.42 -1.99
N ILE A 28 23.36 9.22 -1.55
CA ILE A 28 24.72 9.27 -2.10
C ILE A 28 25.68 8.39 -1.31
N ARG A 29 26.84 8.06 -1.90
CA ARG A 29 27.91 7.30 -1.24
C ARG A 29 28.53 8.11 -0.09
N ALA A 30 29.05 7.44 0.94
CA ALA A 30 29.67 8.06 2.10
C ALA A 30 30.82 9.00 1.72
N ASN A 31 31.65 8.60 0.76
CA ASN A 31 32.79 9.42 0.32
C ASN A 31 32.32 10.75 -0.29
N ASP A 32 31.23 10.76 -1.04
CA ASP A 32 30.65 11.97 -1.61
C ASP A 32 30.00 12.84 -0.52
N ALA A 33 29.28 12.22 0.42
CA ALA A 33 28.71 12.93 1.57
C ALA A 33 29.80 13.60 2.43
N ILE A 34 30.89 12.89 2.74
CA ILE A 34 32.03 13.43 3.50
C ILE A 34 32.68 14.59 2.72
N ARG A 35 32.85 14.46 1.40
CA ARG A 35 33.39 15.53 0.56
C ARG A 35 32.50 16.78 0.60
N LEU A 36 31.19 16.62 0.53
CA LEU A 36 30.22 17.71 0.64
C LEU A 36 30.28 18.40 2.00
N VAL A 37 30.34 17.62 3.09
CA VAL A 37 30.49 18.16 4.44
C VAL A 37 31.78 18.95 4.56
N ARG A 38 32.93 18.40 4.15
CA ARG A 38 34.24 19.09 4.22
C ARG A 38 34.30 20.35 3.38
N LYS A 39 33.61 20.38 2.22
CA LYS A 39 33.51 21.57 1.36
C LYS A 39 32.77 22.72 2.05
N LYS A 40 31.73 22.42 2.85
CA LYS A 40 30.93 23.44 3.57
C LYS A 40 31.40 23.71 5.00
N ARG A 41 32.05 22.73 5.62
CA ARG A 41 32.61 22.75 6.98
C ARG A 41 34.02 22.16 6.94
N PRO A 42 35.03 22.98 6.59
CA PRO A 42 36.41 22.52 6.58
C PRO A 42 36.79 21.87 7.91
N LYS A 43 37.71 20.90 7.87
CA LYS A 43 38.20 20.16 9.05
C LYS A 43 37.17 19.25 9.76
N SER A 44 35.95 19.06 9.24
CA SER A 44 35.03 18.02 9.74
C SER A 44 35.42 16.60 9.28
N ILE A 45 35.08 15.59 10.10
CA ILE A 45 35.29 14.15 9.82
C ILE A 45 36.79 13.88 9.53
N GLN A 46 37.63 13.95 10.55
CA GLN A 46 39.10 13.88 10.39
C GLN A 46 39.66 12.48 10.55
N THR A 47 39.07 11.68 11.45
CA THR A 47 39.64 10.38 11.83
C THR A 47 39.13 9.26 10.94
N SER A 48 39.93 8.20 10.79
CA SER A 48 39.54 6.98 10.08
C SER A 48 38.28 6.34 10.68
N GLY A 49 38.13 6.36 12.01
CA GLY A 49 36.93 5.85 12.68
C GLY A 49 35.66 6.63 12.34
N GLN A 50 35.74 7.95 12.16
CA GLN A 50 34.61 8.77 11.71
C GLN A 50 34.21 8.46 10.26
N ILE A 51 35.19 8.29 9.38
CA ILE A 51 34.96 7.90 7.97
C ILE A 51 34.30 6.52 7.91
N LEU A 52 34.84 5.56 8.67
CA LEU A 52 34.32 4.19 8.73
C LEU A 52 32.88 4.17 9.25
N CYS A 53 32.53 4.99 10.24
CA CYS A 53 31.17 5.10 10.75
C CYS A 53 30.17 5.53 9.65
N VAL A 54 30.51 6.54 8.83
CA VAL A 54 29.65 6.97 7.71
C VAL A 54 29.56 5.88 6.64
N GLN A 55 30.65 5.17 6.34
CA GLN A 55 30.65 4.06 5.40
C GLN A 55 29.79 2.89 5.89
N GLN A 56 29.89 2.51 7.16
CA GLN A 56 29.05 1.46 7.76
C GLN A 56 27.57 1.85 7.71
N PHE A 57 27.26 3.10 8.03
CA PHE A 57 25.90 3.63 7.91
C PHE A 57 25.38 3.56 6.48
N GLU A 58 26.19 3.97 5.49
CA GLU A 58 25.86 3.86 4.06
C GLU A 58 25.54 2.42 3.64
N HIS A 59 26.37 1.44 4.00
CA HIS A 59 26.16 0.03 3.67
C HIS A 59 24.89 -0.52 4.31
N TYR A 60 24.49 -0.01 5.47
CA TYR A 60 23.24 -0.38 6.12
C TYR A 60 22.03 0.27 5.44
N ILE A 61 22.06 1.58 5.20
CA ILE A 61 20.86 2.35 4.84
C ILE A 61 20.55 2.31 3.35
N LEU A 62 21.53 2.39 2.45
CA LEU A 62 21.27 2.49 1.00
C LEU A 62 20.51 1.27 0.45
N PRO A 63 20.83 0.01 0.81
CA PRO A 63 20.05 -1.15 0.38
C PRO A 63 18.58 -1.10 0.80
N GLN A 64 18.27 -0.39 1.89
CA GLN A 64 16.91 -0.27 2.41
C GLN A 64 16.09 0.78 1.66
N THR A 65 16.72 1.62 0.84
CA THR A 65 16.03 2.66 0.06
C THR A 65 15.45 2.15 -1.27
N VAL A 66 15.67 0.87 -1.61
CA VAL A 66 15.19 0.25 -2.84
C VAL A 66 13.68 0.03 -2.78
N VAL A 67 12.95 0.72 -3.67
CA VAL A 67 11.48 0.69 -3.75
C VAL A 67 10.99 -0.23 -4.86
N PHE A 68 11.70 -0.31 -5.99
CA PHE A 68 11.38 -1.20 -7.11
C PHE A 68 12.47 -2.24 -7.30
N SER A 69 12.06 -3.47 -7.64
CA SER A 69 12.97 -4.52 -8.08
C SER A 69 13.76 -4.07 -9.31
N SER A 70 15.06 -4.36 -9.31
CA SER A 70 16.00 -4.06 -10.39
C SER A 70 16.74 -5.34 -10.77
N LYS A 71 16.93 -5.56 -12.09
CA LYS A 71 17.72 -6.69 -12.61
C LYS A 71 19.20 -6.56 -12.29
N GLU A 72 19.68 -5.33 -12.14
CA GLU A 72 20.98 -5.04 -11.55
C GLU A 72 20.76 -4.94 -10.04
N PRO A 73 21.22 -5.92 -9.24
CA PRO A 73 21.35 -5.71 -7.82
C PRO A 73 22.21 -4.47 -7.68
N LEU A 74 21.69 -3.42 -7.06
CA LEU A 74 22.57 -2.39 -6.56
C LEU A 74 23.56 -3.15 -5.68
N MET A 75 24.82 -3.23 -6.11
CA MET A 75 25.93 -3.95 -5.46
C MET A 75 26.30 -3.25 -4.14
N LEU A 76 25.29 -3.03 -3.29
CA LEU A 76 25.37 -2.33 -2.03
C LEU A 76 25.60 -3.33 -0.88
N THR A 77 25.22 -4.60 -1.06
CA THR A 77 25.47 -5.68 -0.10
C THR A 77 25.81 -7.00 -0.80
N LYS A 78 26.72 -7.79 -0.17
CA LYS A 78 27.07 -9.14 -0.62
C LYS A 78 26.14 -10.23 -0.07
N ASP A 79 25.21 -9.88 0.82
CA ASP A 79 24.32 -10.84 1.47
C ASP A 79 23.06 -11.13 0.62
N PRO A 80 22.88 -12.37 0.11
CA PRO A 80 21.74 -12.76 -0.71
C PRO A 80 20.37 -12.49 -0.06
N LYS A 81 20.27 -12.62 1.28
CA LYS A 81 19.01 -12.38 2.02
C LYS A 81 18.60 -10.91 1.99
N THR A 82 19.58 -10.02 2.03
CA THR A 82 19.34 -8.57 1.92
C THR A 82 19.01 -8.13 0.50
N CYS A 83 19.22 -8.98 -0.51
CA CYS A 83 18.92 -8.69 -1.92
C CYS A 83 17.51 -9.12 -2.35
N GLU A 84 16.82 -9.94 -1.56
CA GLU A 84 15.49 -10.42 -1.94
C GLU A 84 14.47 -9.27 -2.00
N PHE A 85 13.55 -9.34 -2.96
CA PHE A 85 12.49 -8.35 -3.12
C PHE A 85 11.13 -9.00 -2.84
N THR A 86 10.92 -9.50 -1.62
CA THR A 86 9.61 -10.03 -1.16
C THR A 86 8.81 -8.94 -0.46
N LEU A 87 7.49 -9.12 -0.27
CA LEU A 87 6.66 -8.16 0.46
C LEU A 87 7.19 -7.90 1.88
N ARG A 88 7.52 -8.97 2.61
CA ARG A 88 8.07 -8.91 3.97
C ARG A 88 9.40 -8.15 4.02
N GLN A 89 10.30 -8.45 3.08
CA GLN A 89 11.60 -7.76 3.00
C GLN A 89 11.42 -6.29 2.63
N TYR A 90 10.50 -5.97 1.72
CA TYR A 90 10.17 -4.59 1.38
C TYR A 90 9.63 -3.84 2.62
N LEU A 91 8.69 -4.41 3.37
CA LEU A 91 8.15 -3.79 4.59
C LEU A 91 9.20 -3.65 5.70
N TYR A 92 10.14 -4.58 5.81
CA TYR A 92 11.29 -4.45 6.70
C TYR A 92 12.16 -3.24 6.31
N ARG A 93 12.55 -3.13 5.04
CA ARG A 93 13.34 -2.00 4.51
C ARG A 93 12.60 -0.66 4.66
N GLN A 94 11.30 -0.65 4.39
CA GLN A 94 10.45 0.53 4.52
C GLN A 94 10.41 1.02 5.97
N ARG A 95 10.27 0.13 6.96
CA ARG A 95 10.30 0.51 8.38
C ARG A 95 11.60 1.16 8.82
N ALA A 96 12.72 0.74 8.23
CA ALA A 96 14.02 1.30 8.55
C ALA A 96 14.30 2.65 7.87
N THR A 97 13.54 3.00 6.82
CA THR A 97 13.68 4.27 6.07
C THR A 97 12.61 5.32 6.37
N LEU A 98 11.42 4.90 6.81
CA LEU A 98 10.35 5.77 7.26
C LEU A 98 10.50 6.13 8.73
N HIS A 99 10.04 7.32 9.11
CA HIS A 99 10.05 7.79 10.50
C HIS A 99 8.78 8.57 10.81
N GLY A 100 8.49 8.77 12.10
CA GLY A 100 7.40 9.64 12.54
C GLY A 100 6.02 9.11 12.16
N LEU A 101 5.19 9.95 11.53
CA LEU A 101 3.83 9.55 11.12
C LEU A 101 3.85 8.51 10.01
N ASP A 102 4.73 8.66 9.02
CA ASP A 102 4.84 7.74 7.89
C ASP A 102 5.15 6.31 8.34
N GLU A 103 6.09 6.14 9.28
CA GLU A 103 6.44 4.82 9.82
C GLU A 103 5.25 4.15 10.51
N ARG A 104 4.49 4.92 11.29
CA ARG A 104 3.30 4.41 12.01
C ARG A 104 2.20 4.01 11.03
N VAL A 105 2.00 4.81 9.99
CA VAL A 105 0.92 4.64 9.00
C VAL A 105 1.21 3.48 8.06
N PHE A 106 2.46 3.34 7.61
CA PHE A 106 2.87 2.36 6.60
C PHE A 106 3.67 1.18 7.19
N ARG A 107 3.39 0.81 8.44
CA ARG A 107 4.06 -0.31 9.10
C ARG A 107 3.76 -1.65 8.42
N GLU A 108 2.48 -1.89 8.10
CA GLU A 108 1.97 -3.15 7.54
C GLU A 108 1.55 -3.01 6.06
N LEU A 109 1.68 -1.82 5.46
CA LEU A 109 1.26 -1.55 4.09
C LEU A 109 2.38 -0.91 3.27
N PRO A 110 2.67 -1.38 2.04
CA PRO A 110 3.61 -0.75 1.15
C PRO A 110 3.18 0.69 0.78
N LYS A 111 3.99 1.69 1.18
CA LYS A 111 3.71 3.10 0.91
C LYS A 111 3.61 3.40 -0.60
N ILE A 112 4.41 2.71 -1.42
CA ILE A 112 4.38 2.87 -2.88
C ILE A 112 3.04 2.45 -3.48
N VAL A 113 2.49 1.30 -3.07
CA VAL A 113 1.16 0.83 -3.50
C VAL A 113 0.09 1.83 -3.07
N PHE A 114 0.20 2.32 -1.84
CA PHE A 114 -0.70 3.33 -1.31
C PHE A 114 -0.70 4.61 -2.16
N CYS A 115 0.48 5.20 -2.39
CA CYS A 115 0.63 6.45 -3.16
C CYS A 115 0.07 6.31 -4.58
N ILE A 116 0.34 5.20 -5.26
CA ILE A 116 -0.16 4.97 -6.62
C ILE A 116 -1.69 4.84 -6.63
N CYS A 117 -2.27 4.04 -5.74
CA CYS A 117 -3.72 3.87 -5.64
C CYS A 117 -4.43 5.18 -5.27
N GLU A 118 -3.92 5.95 -4.31
CA GLU A 118 -4.52 7.26 -3.95
C GLU A 118 -4.35 8.30 -5.06
N ARG A 119 -3.26 8.25 -5.85
CA ARG A 119 -3.14 9.10 -7.04
C ARG A 119 -4.18 8.73 -8.09
N LEU A 120 -4.37 7.44 -8.38
CA LEU A 120 -5.40 6.96 -9.30
C LEU A 120 -6.81 7.41 -8.86
N LEU A 121 -7.12 7.27 -7.57
CA LEU A 121 -8.40 7.76 -7.02
C LEU A 121 -8.52 9.28 -7.11
N LYS A 122 -7.43 10.02 -6.87
CA LYS A 122 -7.38 11.48 -7.06
C LYS A 122 -7.69 11.88 -8.50
N LEU A 123 -7.13 11.20 -9.50
CA LEU A 123 -7.40 11.49 -10.90
C LEU A 123 -8.89 11.32 -11.23
N CYS A 124 -9.57 10.39 -10.57
CA CYS A 124 -11.00 10.15 -10.76
C CYS A 124 -11.93 10.97 -9.85
N GLY A 125 -11.42 11.92 -9.06
CA GLY A 125 -12.23 12.64 -8.08
C GLY A 125 -12.78 11.75 -6.95
N CYS A 126 -12.26 10.54 -6.77
CA CYS A 126 -12.70 9.53 -5.79
C CYS A 126 -11.96 9.66 -4.44
N ARG A 127 -11.54 10.87 -4.06
CA ARG A 127 -10.73 11.09 -2.84
C ARG A 127 -11.52 10.81 -1.57
N ASP A 128 -12.75 11.32 -1.49
CA ASP A 128 -13.49 11.37 -0.22
C ASP A 128 -14.58 10.29 -0.09
N SER A 129 -14.69 9.39 -1.07
CA SER A 129 -15.64 8.29 -1.05
C SER A 129 -15.23 7.25 0.02
N GLY A 130 -15.79 7.38 1.23
CA GLY A 130 -15.71 6.35 2.27
C GLY A 130 -15.05 6.76 3.60
N GLY A 131 -14.90 8.05 3.90
CA GLY A 131 -14.47 8.51 5.25
C GLY A 131 -13.03 8.14 5.64
N LEU A 132 -12.20 7.75 4.67
CA LEU A 132 -10.82 7.32 4.87
C LEU A 132 -9.84 8.38 4.32
N ASP A 133 -9.85 9.59 4.89
CA ASP A 133 -8.70 10.49 4.73
C ASP A 133 -7.57 10.03 5.66
N TYR A 134 -6.67 9.22 5.10
CA TYR A 134 -5.51 8.68 5.79
C TYR A 134 -4.49 9.77 6.21
N ARG A 135 -4.64 11.01 5.73
CA ARG A 135 -3.80 12.14 6.14
C ARG A 135 -4.24 12.78 7.45
N VAL A 136 -5.50 12.60 7.85
CA VAL A 136 -6.14 13.38 8.93
C VAL A 136 -6.01 12.73 10.32
N LYS A 137 -5.74 11.42 10.40
CA LYS A 137 -5.67 10.72 11.69
C LYS A 137 -4.23 10.31 12.01
N ASN A 138 -3.70 10.79 13.14
CA ASN A 138 -2.41 10.40 13.73
C ASN A 138 -2.31 8.89 14.11
N ARG A 139 -3.19 8.04 13.58
CA ARG A 139 -3.29 6.61 13.86
C ARG A 139 -3.01 5.83 12.58
N ALA A 140 -2.31 4.72 12.76
CA ALA A 140 -2.15 3.67 11.76
C ALA A 140 -3.52 3.21 11.22
N PHE A 141 -3.91 3.66 10.03
CA PHE A 141 -5.26 3.43 9.52
C PHE A 141 -5.58 1.96 9.26
N TYR A 142 -4.57 1.16 8.94
CA TYR A 142 -4.73 -0.28 8.76
C TYR A 142 -5.23 -0.94 10.05
N LYS A 143 -5.11 -0.30 11.22
CA LYS A 143 -5.72 -0.80 12.45
C LYS A 143 -7.24 -0.73 12.46
N MET A 144 -7.83 0.09 11.59
CA MET A 144 -9.28 0.16 11.38
C MET A 144 -9.76 -0.90 10.39
N PHE A 145 -8.84 -1.61 9.72
CA PHE A 145 -9.20 -2.67 8.77
C PHE A 145 -9.89 -3.82 9.48
N LEU A 146 -10.83 -4.44 8.78
CA LEU A 146 -11.57 -5.60 9.27
C LEU A 146 -10.59 -6.70 9.63
N SER A 147 -9.64 -6.99 8.74
CA SER A 147 -8.66 -8.05 8.91
C SER A 147 -7.76 -7.83 10.13
N TYR A 148 -7.34 -6.58 10.39
CA TYR A 148 -6.58 -6.25 11.57
C TYR A 148 -7.40 -6.47 12.85
N LYS A 149 -8.62 -5.92 12.90
CA LYS A 149 -9.51 -6.06 14.06
C LYS A 149 -9.79 -7.52 14.40
N LEU A 150 -10.07 -8.34 13.38
CA LEU A 150 -10.31 -9.77 13.55
C LEU A 150 -9.08 -10.50 14.09
N LYS A 151 -7.89 -10.22 13.55
CA LYS A 151 -6.65 -10.90 13.98
C LYS A 151 -6.16 -10.45 15.36
N GLN A 152 -6.58 -9.27 15.83
CA GLN A 152 -6.31 -8.81 17.20
C GLN A 152 -7.37 -9.28 18.21
N GLY A 153 -8.53 -9.76 17.74
CA GLY A 153 -9.50 -10.43 18.60
C GLY A 153 -8.88 -11.70 19.19
N LYS A 154 -9.17 -12.00 20.47
CA LYS A 154 -8.74 -13.26 21.08
C LYS A 154 -9.10 -14.45 20.17
N PRO A 155 -8.22 -15.45 20.01
CA PRO A 155 -8.62 -16.70 19.37
C PRO A 155 -9.84 -17.27 20.13
N PRO A 156 -10.80 -17.91 19.43
CA PRO A 156 -11.87 -18.63 20.12
C PRO A 156 -11.25 -19.65 21.07
N ASP A 157 -11.63 -19.60 22.35
CA ASP A 157 -11.18 -20.57 23.36
C ASP A 157 -11.52 -21.98 22.88
N LEU A 158 -10.50 -22.83 22.76
CA LEU A 158 -10.61 -24.23 22.31
C LEU A 158 -11.11 -25.18 23.43
N THR A 159 -11.82 -24.67 24.43
CA THR A 159 -12.29 -25.47 25.57
C THR A 159 -13.72 -25.13 25.95
N THR A 160 -14.65 -25.41 25.05
CA THR A 160 -16.02 -25.80 25.42
C THR A 160 -16.47 -26.87 24.42
N PRO A 161 -16.81 -28.09 24.87
CA PRO A 161 -17.36 -29.12 24.00
C PRO A 161 -18.66 -28.62 23.37
N ASP A 162 -18.82 -28.90 22.07
CA ASP A 162 -20.03 -28.61 21.31
C ASP A 162 -21.27 -29.22 21.99
N GLU A 163 -22.18 -28.36 22.47
CA GLU A 163 -23.57 -28.72 22.76
C GLU A 163 -24.50 -27.80 21.94
N ASN A 164 -24.83 -28.25 20.73
CA ASN A 164 -26.20 -28.56 20.30
C ASN A 164 -26.29 -28.56 18.77
N ILE A 165 -26.24 -29.77 18.23
CA ILE A 165 -26.76 -30.08 16.91
C ILE A 165 -28.29 -30.03 17.01
N ASN A 166 -28.88 -28.90 16.66
CA ASN A 166 -30.27 -28.86 16.21
C ASN A 166 -30.28 -28.54 14.71
N GLY A 167 -30.25 -29.60 13.91
CA GLY A 167 -31.35 -29.96 13.02
C GLY A 167 -31.87 -29.00 11.94
N ASP A 168 -31.33 -27.79 11.74
CA ASP A 168 -31.77 -26.93 10.64
C ASP A 168 -30.71 -26.83 9.54
N LYS A 169 -31.12 -27.17 8.32
CA LYS A 169 -30.32 -27.02 7.09
C LYS A 169 -29.75 -25.60 7.03
N PRO A 170 -28.47 -25.41 6.68
CA PRO A 170 -27.97 -24.07 6.42
C PRO A 170 -28.81 -23.44 5.30
N PRO A 171 -29.28 -22.19 5.43
CA PRO A 171 -30.02 -21.56 4.37
C PRO A 171 -29.09 -21.48 3.15
N THR A 172 -29.47 -22.13 2.06
CA THR A 172 -28.86 -21.94 0.74
C THR A 172 -29.11 -20.50 0.33
N LEU A 173 -28.19 -19.62 0.70
CA LEU A 173 -28.18 -18.25 0.18
C LEU A 173 -27.90 -18.33 -1.32
N PRO A 174 -28.76 -17.76 -2.17
CA PRO A 174 -28.59 -17.79 -3.60
C PRO A 174 -27.26 -17.14 -3.98
N MET A 175 -26.69 -17.62 -5.07
CA MET A 175 -25.53 -17.05 -5.75
C MET A 175 -25.65 -15.51 -5.75
N ILE A 176 -24.81 -14.83 -4.97
CA ILE A 176 -24.90 -13.37 -4.79
C ILE A 176 -24.50 -12.72 -6.11
N GLU A 177 -25.51 -12.32 -6.88
CA GLU A 177 -25.38 -11.21 -7.81
C GLU A 177 -25.11 -9.94 -7.00
N TRP A 178 -24.14 -9.16 -7.47
CA TRP A 178 -23.86 -7.83 -6.97
C TRP A 178 -25.13 -6.96 -7.05
N ARG A 179 -25.87 -6.84 -5.94
CA ARG A 179 -26.96 -5.88 -5.80
C ARG A 179 -26.36 -4.52 -5.49
N ASP A 180 -26.43 -3.63 -6.47
CA ASP A 180 -25.89 -2.29 -6.41
C ASP A 180 -26.85 -1.38 -5.62
N PRO A 181 -26.44 -0.72 -4.51
CA PRO A 181 -27.22 0.33 -3.86
C PRO A 181 -27.31 1.63 -4.69
N VAL A 182 -26.93 1.58 -5.97
CA VAL A 182 -26.54 2.72 -6.80
C VAL A 182 -27.71 3.40 -7.50
N GLU A 183 -28.87 2.76 -7.65
CA GLU A 183 -30.00 3.40 -8.35
C GLU A 183 -30.50 4.68 -7.64
N GLU A 184 -30.41 4.77 -6.30
CA GLU A 184 -30.79 5.98 -5.56
C GLU A 184 -29.66 7.03 -5.41
N ASP A 185 -28.41 6.66 -5.71
CA ASP A 185 -27.24 7.55 -5.62
C ASP A 185 -26.88 8.18 -6.97
N VAL A 186 -27.29 7.59 -8.10
CA VAL A 186 -27.07 8.17 -9.44
C VAL A 186 -27.82 9.49 -9.57
N GLU A 187 -29.08 9.54 -9.13
CA GLU A 187 -29.93 10.74 -9.18
C GLU A 187 -29.35 11.88 -8.31
N ARG A 188 -28.89 11.56 -7.08
CA ARG A 188 -28.26 12.53 -6.16
C ARG A 188 -26.90 13.04 -6.64
N ASN A 189 -26.14 12.21 -7.37
CA ASN A 189 -24.84 12.60 -7.91
C ASN A 189 -24.98 13.44 -9.20
N LEU A 190 -26.03 13.23 -10.00
CA LEU A 190 -26.36 14.10 -11.15
C LEU A 190 -26.61 15.56 -10.71
N GLU A 191 -27.26 15.78 -9.57
CA GLU A 191 -27.46 17.12 -9.01
C GLU A 191 -26.16 17.74 -8.46
N SER A 192 -25.27 16.91 -7.90
CA SER A 192 -23.97 17.31 -7.34
C SER A 192 -22.92 17.70 -8.40
N VAL A 193 -22.98 17.07 -9.58
CA VAL A 193 -22.03 17.29 -10.69
C VAL A 193 -22.20 18.68 -11.34
N SER A 194 -23.32 19.37 -11.11
CA SER A 194 -23.54 20.73 -11.58
C SER A 194 -22.74 21.81 -10.82
N ARG A 195 -22.14 21.50 -9.66
CA ARG A 195 -21.60 22.53 -8.74
C ARG A 195 -20.07 22.58 -8.55
N PHE A 196 -19.28 21.73 -9.23
CA PHE A 196 -17.81 21.77 -9.11
C PHE A 196 -17.11 21.65 -10.48
N THR A 197 -17.29 22.64 -11.34
CA THR A 197 -16.45 22.83 -12.53
C THR A 197 -15.15 23.54 -12.14
N SER A 198 -14.19 22.81 -11.53
CA SER A 198 -12.82 23.32 -11.39
C SER A 198 -11.71 22.26 -11.23
N SER A 199 -11.98 20.96 -11.44
CA SER A 199 -10.92 19.95 -11.54
C SER A 199 -11.16 19.02 -12.73
N SER A 200 -10.17 18.90 -13.60
CA SER A 200 -10.12 17.99 -14.75
C SER A 200 -10.00 16.52 -14.32
N ASN A 201 -11.03 16.02 -13.61
CA ASN A 201 -11.08 14.63 -13.19
C ASN A 201 -11.37 13.73 -14.39
N ILE A 202 -10.64 12.63 -14.52
CA ILE A 202 -10.89 11.61 -15.54
C ILE A 202 -11.97 10.63 -15.05
N PRO A 203 -12.81 10.07 -15.93
CA PRO A 203 -13.75 9.01 -15.54
C PRO A 203 -13.02 7.78 -14.97
N ALA A 204 -13.60 7.11 -13.98
CA ALA A 204 -13.05 5.86 -13.41
C ALA A 204 -12.88 4.74 -14.46
N VAL A 205 -13.62 4.82 -15.57
CA VAL A 205 -13.46 3.92 -16.72
C VAL A 205 -12.05 4.00 -17.33
N GLN A 206 -11.40 5.17 -17.31
CA GLN A 206 -10.02 5.29 -17.82
C GLN A 206 -9.01 4.55 -16.94
N VAL A 207 -9.24 4.49 -15.62
CA VAL A 207 -8.41 3.69 -14.71
C VAL A 207 -8.64 2.20 -14.95
N TYR A 208 -9.88 1.79 -15.18
CA TYR A 208 -10.23 0.43 -15.59
C TYR A 208 -9.50 0.03 -16.89
N GLU A 209 -9.56 0.87 -17.93
CA GLU A 209 -8.88 0.64 -19.20
C GLU A 209 -7.36 0.55 -19.04
N ALA A 210 -6.78 1.43 -18.23
CA ALA A 210 -5.36 1.41 -17.92
C ALA A 210 -4.94 0.12 -17.18
N PHE A 211 -5.77 -0.40 -16.27
CA PHE A 211 -5.50 -1.66 -15.58
C PHE A 211 -5.48 -2.85 -16.53
N LEU A 212 -6.37 -2.86 -17.53
CA LEU A 212 -6.47 -3.91 -18.54
C LEU A 212 -5.59 -3.67 -19.78
N SER A 213 -4.83 -2.59 -19.81
CA SER A 213 -3.83 -2.35 -20.85
C SER A 213 -2.69 -3.36 -20.74
N ASP A 214 -2.10 -3.71 -21.88
CA ASP A 214 -0.88 -4.53 -21.89
C ASP A 214 0.33 -3.63 -21.63
N HIS A 215 0.74 -3.55 -20.36
CA HIS A 215 1.85 -2.71 -19.93
C HIS A 215 3.18 -3.06 -20.63
N GLN A 216 3.35 -4.28 -21.15
CA GLN A 216 4.56 -4.67 -21.89
C GLN A 216 4.60 -4.08 -23.31
N ASN A 217 3.44 -3.74 -23.85
CA ASN A 217 3.26 -3.23 -25.22
C ASN A 217 2.83 -1.75 -25.25
N LEU A 218 3.05 -1.01 -24.16
CA LEU A 218 2.87 0.45 -24.15
C LEU A 218 3.84 1.14 -25.13
N PRO A 219 3.52 2.34 -25.63
CA PRO A 219 4.44 3.12 -26.47
C PRO A 219 5.83 3.25 -25.85
N GLN A 220 6.87 3.21 -26.69
CA GLN A 220 8.28 3.19 -26.25
C GLN A 220 8.63 4.37 -25.33
N GLU A 221 8.04 5.55 -25.57
CA GLU A 221 8.20 6.73 -24.71
C GLU A 221 7.71 6.48 -23.29
N LYS A 222 6.52 5.88 -23.15
CA LYS A 222 5.95 5.50 -21.84
C LYS A 222 6.81 4.44 -21.16
N GLN A 223 7.27 3.42 -21.89
CA GLN A 223 8.16 2.40 -21.33
C GLN A 223 9.48 2.99 -20.80
N LYS A 224 10.11 3.88 -21.58
CA LYS A 224 11.34 4.58 -21.20
C LYS A 224 11.10 5.45 -19.97
N TYR A 225 9.97 6.17 -19.93
CA TYR A 225 9.61 7.01 -18.80
C TYR A 225 9.33 6.18 -17.52
N ILE A 226 8.58 5.08 -17.60
CA ILE A 226 8.36 4.15 -16.47
C ILE A 226 9.71 3.63 -15.95
N LYS A 227 10.60 3.19 -16.84
CA LYS A 227 11.94 2.72 -16.47
C LYS A 227 12.75 3.81 -15.76
N GLN A 228 12.76 5.03 -16.30
CA GLN A 228 13.46 6.16 -15.72
C GLN A 228 12.90 6.52 -14.34
N LEU A 229 11.58 6.60 -14.22
CA LEU A 229 10.89 6.93 -12.97
C LEU A 229 11.22 5.91 -11.87
N ARG A 230 11.23 4.61 -12.18
CA ARG A 230 11.65 3.56 -11.23
C ARG A 230 13.08 3.73 -10.75
N ILE A 231 14.01 4.00 -11.68
CA ILE A 231 15.43 4.23 -11.36
C ILE A 231 15.54 5.46 -10.44
N GLU A 232 14.85 6.55 -10.76
CA GLU A 232 14.87 7.77 -9.96
C GLU A 232 14.27 7.56 -8.57
N ILE A 233 13.16 6.84 -8.45
CA ILE A 233 12.54 6.50 -7.16
C ILE A 233 13.47 5.65 -6.30
N ASN A 234 14.30 4.78 -6.90
CA ASN A 234 15.34 4.03 -6.17
C ASN A 234 16.54 4.92 -5.80
N GLN A 235 16.91 5.90 -6.63
CA GLN A 235 18.09 6.73 -6.44
C GLN A 235 17.87 8.00 -5.62
N ARG A 236 16.65 8.55 -5.57
CA ARG A 236 16.36 9.85 -4.94
C ARG A 236 15.10 9.74 -4.10
N ARG A 237 15.17 10.25 -2.86
CA ARG A 237 14.01 10.27 -1.95
C ARG A 237 12.87 11.14 -2.50
N GLU A 238 13.21 12.29 -3.07
CA GLU A 238 12.25 13.27 -3.61
C GLU A 238 11.51 12.75 -4.83
N ALA A 239 12.07 11.80 -5.59
CA ALA A 239 11.43 11.26 -6.78
C ALA A 239 10.10 10.54 -6.51
N MET A 240 9.80 10.21 -5.24
CA MET A 240 8.48 9.69 -4.86
C MET A 240 7.35 10.72 -5.11
N SER A 241 7.63 12.03 -5.02
CA SER A 241 6.61 13.08 -5.25
C SER A 241 6.15 13.12 -6.71
N LYS A 242 6.94 12.60 -7.64
CA LYS A 242 6.55 12.48 -9.06
C LYS A 242 5.31 11.63 -9.26
N ILE A 243 5.04 10.67 -8.36
CA ILE A 243 3.80 9.89 -8.39
C ILE A 243 2.60 10.80 -8.10
N ASP A 244 2.73 11.77 -7.20
CA ASP A 244 1.63 12.68 -6.86
C ASP A 244 1.30 13.68 -7.97
N GLU A 245 2.26 13.89 -8.87
CA GLU A 245 2.20 14.75 -10.06
C GLU A 245 1.74 13.97 -11.30
N GLU A 246 1.98 12.66 -11.39
CA GLU A 246 1.69 11.85 -12.59
C GLU A 246 0.21 11.86 -12.98
N GLU A 247 -0.10 12.18 -14.24
CA GLU A 247 -1.48 12.34 -14.73
C GLU A 247 -1.95 11.16 -15.60
N ASP A 248 -1.04 10.36 -16.15
CA ASP A 248 -1.42 9.24 -17.01
C ASP A 248 -1.73 7.96 -16.19
N PRO A 249 -2.99 7.47 -16.19
CA PRO A 249 -3.35 6.26 -15.47
C PRO A 249 -2.62 5.00 -15.98
N ASN A 250 -2.14 4.98 -17.23
CA ASN A 250 -1.33 3.87 -17.75
C ASN A 250 0.03 3.79 -17.09
N ILE A 251 0.66 4.95 -16.81
CA ILE A 251 1.95 4.99 -16.10
C ILE A 251 1.76 4.52 -14.66
N LEU A 252 0.73 5.03 -13.97
CA LEU A 252 0.44 4.65 -12.58
C LEU A 252 0.07 3.17 -12.45
N SER A 253 -0.81 2.65 -13.30
CA SER A 253 -1.15 1.22 -13.30
C SER A 253 0.05 0.34 -13.66
N ALA A 254 0.89 0.75 -14.63
CA ALA A 254 2.12 0.04 -14.93
C ALA A 254 3.07 -0.02 -13.73
N LEU A 255 3.24 1.09 -12.99
CA LEU A 255 4.07 1.11 -11.78
C LEU A 255 3.51 0.20 -10.68
N LEU A 256 2.19 0.20 -10.47
CA LEU A 256 1.53 -0.67 -9.48
C LEU A 256 1.81 -2.14 -9.80
N PHE A 257 1.60 -2.55 -11.05
CA PHE A 257 1.77 -3.93 -11.47
C PHE A 257 3.24 -4.33 -11.59
N GLU A 258 4.14 -3.44 -12.04
CA GLU A 258 5.59 -3.68 -11.97
C GLU A 258 6.08 -3.90 -10.53
N TRP A 259 5.48 -3.22 -9.54
CA TRP A 259 5.81 -3.45 -8.14
C TRP A 259 5.32 -4.81 -7.64
N LEU A 260 4.04 -5.13 -7.86
CA LEU A 260 3.42 -6.41 -7.42
C LEU A 260 4.06 -7.62 -8.12
N GLU A 261 4.24 -7.55 -9.43
CA GLU A 261 4.77 -8.62 -10.27
C GLU A 261 6.31 -8.68 -10.21
N GLY A 262 6.96 -7.65 -9.68
CA GLY A 262 8.40 -7.60 -9.45
C GLY A 262 8.83 -8.23 -8.13
N LEU A 263 7.88 -8.68 -7.30
CA LEU A 263 8.18 -9.42 -6.09
C LEU A 263 8.87 -10.76 -6.42
N LYS A 264 9.81 -11.20 -5.58
CA LYS A 264 10.52 -12.49 -5.76
C LYS A 264 9.56 -13.69 -5.65
N GLN A 265 8.53 -13.55 -4.82
CA GLN A 265 7.47 -14.54 -4.62
C GLN A 265 6.12 -13.82 -4.65
N PRO A 266 5.03 -14.50 -5.04
CA PRO A 266 3.69 -13.91 -5.03
C PRO A 266 3.27 -13.53 -3.62
N VAL A 267 2.32 -12.59 -3.51
CA VAL A 267 1.69 -12.23 -2.24
C VAL A 267 0.80 -13.36 -1.74
N LEU A 268 0.16 -14.08 -2.67
CA LEU A 268 -0.64 -15.27 -2.41
C LEU A 268 0.06 -16.48 -3.01
N ASP A 269 0.70 -17.29 -2.16
CA ASP A 269 1.39 -18.49 -2.60
C ASP A 269 0.43 -19.69 -2.76
N LYS A 270 0.97 -20.86 -3.13
CA LYS A 270 0.16 -22.06 -3.36
C LYS A 270 -0.59 -22.55 -2.12
N GLU A 271 -0.01 -22.36 -0.93
CA GLU A 271 -0.62 -22.74 0.33
C GLU A 271 -1.78 -21.80 0.65
N ASP A 272 -1.58 -20.49 0.49
CA ASP A 272 -2.62 -19.49 0.63
C ASP A 272 -3.81 -19.75 -0.30
N LEU A 273 -3.53 -20.05 -1.58
CA LEU A 273 -4.56 -20.40 -2.55
C LEU A 273 -5.35 -21.64 -2.12
N SER A 274 -4.69 -22.66 -1.60
CA SER A 274 -5.34 -23.88 -1.12
C SER A 274 -6.22 -23.59 0.10
N ASN A 275 -5.71 -22.78 1.04
CA ASN A 275 -6.47 -22.34 2.22
C ASN A 275 -7.73 -21.56 1.83
N ILE A 276 -7.64 -20.66 0.86
CA ILE A 276 -8.78 -19.87 0.37
C ILE A 276 -9.78 -20.77 -0.36
N VAL A 277 -9.34 -21.67 -1.23
CA VAL A 277 -10.23 -22.57 -1.98
C VAL A 277 -11.03 -23.47 -1.03
N CYS A 278 -10.37 -24.06 -0.02
CA CYS A 278 -11.03 -24.94 0.96
C CYS A 278 -12.03 -24.23 1.86
N ARG A 279 -11.92 -22.90 2.05
CA ARG A 279 -12.70 -22.12 3.02
C ARG A 279 -13.39 -20.90 2.40
N SER A 280 -13.59 -20.89 1.09
CA SER A 280 -13.99 -19.68 0.33
C SER A 280 -15.30 -19.01 0.79
N THR A 281 -16.19 -19.75 1.47
CA THR A 281 -17.43 -19.22 2.05
C THR A 281 -17.22 -18.53 3.40
N ASN A 282 -16.16 -18.86 4.14
CA ASN A 282 -15.86 -18.30 5.47
C ASN A 282 -14.68 -17.32 5.38
N VAL A 283 -15.01 -16.05 5.15
CA VAL A 283 -14.05 -14.95 5.05
C VAL A 283 -13.16 -14.84 6.28
N ASN A 284 -13.72 -14.99 7.49
CA ASN A 284 -12.97 -14.89 8.74
C ASN A 284 -11.88 -15.97 8.84
N SER A 285 -12.19 -17.21 8.50
CA SER A 285 -11.20 -18.30 8.52
C SER A 285 -10.10 -18.08 7.49
N CYS A 286 -10.42 -17.58 6.29
CA CYS A 286 -9.41 -17.21 5.29
C CYS A 286 -8.52 -16.07 5.79
N ILE A 287 -9.10 -15.02 6.38
CA ILE A 287 -8.35 -13.92 7.01
C ILE A 287 -7.41 -14.46 8.08
N MET A 288 -7.87 -15.38 8.94
CA MET A 288 -7.02 -15.95 9.99
C MET A 288 -5.84 -16.75 9.43
N ALA A 289 -6.04 -17.49 8.35
CA ALA A 289 -5.00 -18.33 7.73
C ALA A 289 -3.89 -17.51 7.05
N LEU A 290 -4.24 -16.37 6.44
CA LEU A 290 -3.28 -15.53 5.72
C LEU A 290 -2.39 -14.72 6.67
N GLN A 291 -1.16 -14.41 6.25
CA GLN A 291 -0.27 -13.57 7.05
C GLN A 291 -0.76 -12.12 7.12
N MET A 292 -0.35 -11.36 8.14
CA MET A 292 -0.85 -10.01 8.38
C MET A 292 -0.54 -9.06 7.22
N GLU A 293 0.70 -9.07 6.74
CA GLU A 293 1.17 -8.20 5.66
C GLU A 293 0.40 -8.46 4.36
N ASP A 294 0.12 -9.73 4.07
CA ASP A 294 -0.58 -10.17 2.86
C ASP A 294 -2.05 -9.73 2.90
N ILE A 295 -2.76 -10.00 4.01
CA ILE A 295 -4.19 -9.68 4.13
C ILE A 295 -4.46 -8.17 4.24
N ILE A 296 -3.56 -7.40 4.86
CA ILE A 296 -3.67 -5.93 4.92
C ILE A 296 -3.49 -5.32 3.53
N LEU A 297 -2.54 -5.82 2.74
CA LEU A 297 -2.37 -5.40 1.35
C LEU A 297 -3.60 -5.75 0.50
N ILE A 298 -4.11 -6.97 0.63
CA ILE A 298 -5.33 -7.41 -0.08
C ILE A 298 -6.51 -6.53 0.29
N GLU A 299 -6.79 -6.34 1.58
CA GLU A 299 -7.91 -5.50 2.03
C GLU A 299 -7.78 -4.06 1.53
N TYR A 300 -6.57 -3.49 1.53
CA TYR A 300 -6.35 -2.16 0.97
C TYR A 300 -6.71 -2.09 -0.53
N LEU A 301 -6.26 -3.06 -1.32
CA LEU A 301 -6.56 -3.13 -2.76
C LEU A 301 -8.06 -3.32 -3.02
N LEU A 302 -8.75 -4.13 -2.20
CA LEU A 302 -10.21 -4.28 -2.28
C LEU A 302 -10.93 -2.97 -1.96
N ARG A 303 -10.51 -2.25 -0.90
CA ARG A 303 -11.02 -0.91 -0.56
C ARG A 303 -10.79 0.09 -1.70
N PHE A 304 -9.64 0.03 -2.37
CA PHE A 304 -9.36 0.83 -3.57
C PHE A 304 -10.37 0.54 -4.69
N VAL A 305 -10.64 -0.73 -5.01
CA VAL A 305 -11.61 -1.11 -6.06
C VAL A 305 -13.03 -0.65 -5.72
N VAL A 306 -13.44 -0.72 -4.45
CA VAL A 306 -14.75 -0.23 -3.99
C VAL A 306 -14.91 1.28 -4.19
N ARG A 307 -13.81 2.03 -4.07
CA ARG A 307 -13.74 3.49 -4.23
C ARG A 307 -13.69 3.96 -5.67
N LEU A 308 -13.35 3.09 -6.64
CA LEU A 308 -13.45 3.40 -8.07
C LEU A 308 -14.93 3.56 -8.46
N ARG A 309 -15.42 4.80 -8.45
CA ARG A 309 -16.80 5.17 -8.79
C ARG A 309 -16.83 6.42 -9.69
N PRO A 310 -17.74 6.52 -10.65
CA PRO A 310 -18.70 5.48 -11.05
C PRO A 310 -18.01 4.37 -11.88
N LEU A 311 -18.20 3.11 -11.48
CA LEU A 311 -17.72 1.95 -12.23
C LEU A 311 -18.68 0.77 -12.01
N VAL A 312 -19.19 0.22 -13.11
CA VAL A 312 -20.15 -0.91 -13.12
C VAL A 312 -19.54 -2.19 -12.55
N ALA A 313 -20.37 -3.07 -12.00
CA ALA A 313 -19.94 -4.26 -11.26
C ALA A 313 -19.01 -5.19 -12.06
N HIS A 314 -19.32 -5.49 -13.33
CA HIS A 314 -18.48 -6.38 -14.14
C HIS A 314 -17.06 -5.81 -14.37
N LYS A 315 -16.94 -4.48 -14.53
CA LYS A 315 -15.65 -3.81 -14.66
C LYS A 315 -14.84 -3.86 -13.36
N LYS A 316 -15.49 -3.81 -12.20
CA LYS A 316 -14.82 -4.04 -10.90
C LYS A 316 -14.32 -5.47 -10.78
N VAL A 317 -15.10 -6.45 -11.23
CA VAL A 317 -14.67 -7.87 -11.24
C VAL A 317 -13.46 -8.09 -12.14
N ASP A 318 -13.41 -7.46 -13.31
CA ASP A 318 -12.23 -7.50 -14.19
C ASP A 318 -10.99 -6.88 -13.53
N VAL A 319 -11.14 -5.75 -12.83
CA VAL A 319 -10.06 -5.13 -12.04
C VAL A 319 -9.58 -6.09 -10.94
N LEU A 320 -10.49 -6.77 -10.25
CA LEU A 320 -10.16 -7.78 -9.24
C LEU A 320 -9.40 -8.96 -9.86
N LYS A 321 -9.83 -9.46 -11.02
CA LYS A 321 -9.10 -10.51 -11.76
C LYS A 321 -7.69 -10.07 -12.13
N ARG A 322 -7.54 -8.82 -12.59
CA ARG A 322 -6.23 -8.26 -12.95
C ARG A 322 -5.31 -8.13 -11.73
N ILE A 323 -5.83 -7.69 -10.59
CA ILE A 323 -5.10 -7.60 -9.31
C ILE A 323 -4.73 -9.01 -8.83
N LEU A 324 -5.68 -9.96 -8.85
CA LEU A 324 -5.46 -11.35 -8.47
C LEU A 324 -4.32 -11.97 -9.26
N ALA A 325 -4.29 -11.79 -10.57
CA ALA A 325 -3.22 -12.27 -11.44
C ALA A 325 -1.82 -11.81 -10.98
N SER A 326 -1.68 -10.54 -10.56
CA SER A 326 -0.42 -10.02 -10.01
C SER A 326 -0.13 -10.51 -8.59
N LEU A 327 -1.15 -10.69 -7.74
CA LEU A 327 -0.97 -11.19 -6.38
C LEU A 327 -0.51 -12.66 -6.36
N THR A 328 -0.87 -13.45 -7.37
CA THR A 328 -0.49 -14.87 -7.48
C THR A 328 0.66 -15.14 -8.44
N HIS A 329 1.20 -14.11 -9.12
CA HIS A 329 2.15 -14.25 -10.24
C HIS A 329 1.68 -15.27 -11.27
N GLN A 330 0.41 -15.16 -11.66
CA GLN A 330 -0.23 -16.01 -12.66
C GLN A 330 -0.95 -15.16 -13.69
N THR A 331 -1.17 -15.71 -14.88
CA THR A 331 -1.94 -15.05 -15.93
C THR A 331 -3.38 -15.55 -15.94
N THR A 332 -4.35 -14.64 -16.09
CA THR A 332 -5.79 -14.94 -16.14
C THR A 332 -6.45 -14.33 -17.38
N ASN A 333 -7.56 -14.92 -17.83
CA ASN A 333 -8.33 -14.41 -18.96
C ASN A 333 -9.32 -13.33 -18.50
N ILE A 334 -9.16 -12.14 -19.06
CA ILE A 334 -10.02 -10.97 -18.82
C ILE A 334 -10.44 -10.45 -20.19
N ASN A 335 -11.74 -10.55 -20.52
CA ASN A 335 -12.31 -10.13 -21.80
C ASN A 335 -11.57 -10.67 -23.04
N GLY A 336 -11.21 -11.96 -23.00
CA GLY A 336 -10.51 -12.64 -24.08
C GLY A 336 -9.00 -12.41 -24.12
N LYS A 337 -8.45 -11.58 -23.21
CA LYS A 337 -7.02 -11.29 -23.12
C LYS A 337 -6.41 -11.93 -21.88
N PHE A 338 -5.26 -12.55 -22.05
CA PHE A 338 -4.50 -13.13 -20.95
C PHE A 338 -3.59 -12.07 -20.33
N LEU A 339 -3.88 -11.66 -19.09
CA LEU A 339 -3.13 -10.63 -18.36
C LEU A 339 -2.64 -11.14 -16.99
N PRO A 340 -1.44 -10.71 -16.54
CA PRO A 340 -0.46 -9.94 -17.29
C PRO A 340 0.16 -10.75 -18.44
N ASN A 341 0.58 -10.06 -19.50
CA ASN A 341 1.32 -10.64 -20.62
C ASN A 341 2.80 -10.84 -20.23
N LYS A 342 3.02 -11.68 -19.22
CA LYS A 342 4.34 -12.12 -18.73
C LYS A 342 4.42 -13.64 -18.81
N CYS A 343 5.61 -14.21 -18.73
CA CYS A 343 5.84 -15.67 -18.70
C CYS A 343 5.39 -16.32 -17.38
N PHE A 344 4.24 -15.93 -16.85
CA PHE A 344 3.65 -16.50 -15.65
C PHE A 344 2.79 -17.71 -15.98
N PRO A 345 2.69 -18.69 -15.06
CA PRO A 345 1.79 -19.82 -15.23
C PRO A 345 0.33 -19.35 -15.27
N ARG A 346 -0.53 -20.09 -15.98
CA ARG A 346 -1.96 -19.77 -16.03
C ARG A 346 -2.64 -20.11 -14.71
N LEU A 347 -3.45 -19.20 -14.20
CA LEU A 347 -4.36 -19.46 -13.08
C LEU A 347 -5.54 -20.29 -13.61
N ARG A 348 -5.81 -21.44 -12.98
CA ARG A 348 -6.94 -22.30 -13.36
C ARG A 348 -8.27 -21.61 -13.03
N ASP A 349 -9.25 -21.72 -13.92
CA ASP A 349 -10.54 -21.02 -13.79
C ASP A 349 -11.28 -21.37 -12.48
N GLY A 350 -11.23 -22.64 -12.07
CA GLY A 350 -11.81 -23.08 -10.80
C GLY A 350 -11.19 -22.37 -9.60
N THR A 351 -9.86 -22.41 -9.47
CA THR A 351 -9.12 -21.73 -8.40
C THR A 351 -9.35 -20.22 -8.45
N GLY A 352 -9.25 -19.60 -9.62
CA GLY A 352 -9.49 -18.16 -9.80
C GLY A 352 -10.90 -17.75 -9.36
N SER A 353 -11.92 -18.55 -9.69
CA SER A 353 -13.31 -18.27 -9.31
C SER A 353 -13.51 -18.31 -7.79
N HIS A 354 -12.88 -19.24 -7.07
CA HIS A 354 -12.96 -19.31 -5.60
C HIS A 354 -12.29 -18.10 -4.94
N ILE A 355 -11.13 -17.67 -5.45
CA ILE A 355 -10.42 -16.52 -4.89
C ILE A 355 -11.16 -15.22 -5.18
N ILE A 356 -11.71 -15.06 -6.38
CA ILE A 356 -12.58 -13.93 -6.70
C ILE A 356 -13.79 -13.95 -5.77
N ASN A 357 -14.49 -15.07 -5.60
CA ASN A 357 -15.63 -15.17 -4.68
C ASN A 357 -15.25 -14.76 -3.25
N PHE A 358 -14.10 -15.22 -2.75
CA PHE A 358 -13.55 -14.77 -1.47
C PHE A 358 -13.34 -13.25 -1.43
N MET A 359 -12.73 -12.65 -2.46
CA MET A 359 -12.54 -11.19 -2.55
C MET A 359 -13.87 -10.43 -2.58
N LEU A 360 -14.88 -10.91 -3.32
CA LEU A 360 -16.20 -10.28 -3.38
C LEU A 360 -16.90 -10.36 -2.02
N ARG A 361 -16.86 -11.51 -1.33
CA ARG A 361 -17.40 -11.67 0.04
C ARG A 361 -16.68 -10.77 1.03
N MET A 362 -15.35 -10.68 0.92
CA MET A 362 -14.56 -9.79 1.76
C MET A 362 -14.94 -8.31 1.53
N ILE A 363 -15.25 -7.90 0.30
CA ILE A 363 -15.78 -6.55 0.03
C ILE A 363 -17.10 -6.33 0.76
N VAL A 364 -18.03 -7.29 0.72
CA VAL A 364 -19.32 -7.19 1.44
C VAL A 364 -19.08 -7.01 2.94
N GLU A 365 -18.21 -7.82 3.55
CA GLU A 365 -17.86 -7.71 4.97
C GLU A 365 -17.19 -6.36 5.30
N ILE A 366 -16.29 -5.86 4.43
CA ILE A 366 -15.67 -4.54 4.56
C ILE A 366 -16.74 -3.43 4.55
N GLN A 367 -17.71 -3.51 3.63
CA GLN A 367 -18.77 -2.51 3.52
C GLN A 367 -19.70 -2.54 4.74
N GLN A 368 -20.05 -3.73 5.23
CA GLN A 368 -20.81 -3.88 6.48
C GLN A 368 -20.03 -3.33 7.68
N ASP A 369 -18.73 -3.59 7.75
CA ASP A 369 -17.86 -3.08 8.82
C ASP A 369 -17.73 -1.54 8.81
N ILE A 370 -17.70 -0.93 7.62
CA ILE A 370 -17.72 0.54 7.47
C ILE A 370 -19.08 1.11 7.89
N ALA A 371 -20.18 0.40 7.57
CA ALA A 371 -21.54 0.84 7.90
C ALA A 371 -21.89 0.67 9.39
N LYS A 372 -21.17 -0.19 10.13
CA LYS A 372 -21.38 -0.33 11.57
C LYS A 372 -21.03 1.00 12.26
N PRO A 373 -21.95 1.60 13.03
CA PRO A 373 -21.63 2.79 13.82
C PRO A 373 -20.49 2.42 14.76
N SER A 374 -19.37 3.14 14.65
CA SER A 374 -18.22 2.83 15.47
C SER A 374 -18.58 3.15 16.92
N ARG A 375 -18.52 2.17 17.84
CA ARG A 375 -18.62 2.39 19.29
C ARG A 375 -17.61 3.42 19.83
N VAL A 376 -16.65 3.84 19.00
CA VAL A 376 -15.63 4.83 19.34
C VAL A 376 -16.16 6.28 19.20
N GLU A 377 -17.23 6.51 18.44
CA GLU A 377 -17.87 7.84 18.36
C GLU A 377 -18.75 8.15 19.58
N SER A 378 -19.30 7.13 20.24
CA SER A 378 -20.05 7.30 21.50
C SER A 378 -19.19 7.74 22.70
N ASP A 379 -17.87 7.53 22.64
CA ASP A 379 -16.93 7.95 23.70
C ASP A 379 -16.39 9.39 23.50
N VAL A 380 -16.83 10.09 22.45
CA VAL A 380 -16.50 11.51 22.20
C VAL A 380 -17.70 12.43 22.50
N VAL A 381 -18.67 11.97 23.29
CA VAL A 381 -19.51 12.91 24.04
C VAL A 381 -18.70 13.33 25.25
N ILE A 382 -17.90 14.39 25.09
CA ILE A 382 -17.32 15.12 26.20
C ILE A 382 -18.50 15.56 27.07
N ALA A 383 -18.77 14.84 28.17
CA ALA A 383 -19.62 15.35 29.23
C ALA A 383 -19.06 16.72 29.60
N PRO A 384 -19.86 17.81 29.57
CA PRO A 384 -19.36 19.14 29.85
C PRO A 384 -18.81 19.12 31.27
N ARG A 385 -17.48 19.20 31.41
CA ARG A 385 -16.82 19.36 32.70
C ARG A 385 -17.32 20.69 33.27
N ARG A 386 -18.27 20.63 34.21
CA ARG A 386 -18.62 21.78 35.05
C ARG A 386 -17.39 22.14 35.87
N LEU A 387 -16.61 23.09 35.36
CA LEU A 387 -15.56 23.77 36.12
C LEU A 387 -16.24 24.55 37.25
N LYS A 388 -16.23 23.98 38.46
CA LYS A 388 -16.53 24.75 39.67
C LYS A 388 -15.32 25.64 39.96
N ILE A 389 -15.41 26.90 39.54
CA ILE A 389 -14.50 27.95 39.99
C ILE A 389 -14.82 28.20 41.46
N LYS A 390 -13.92 27.81 42.37
CA LYS A 390 -13.95 28.30 43.76
C LYS A 390 -13.35 29.71 43.74
N ALA A 391 -14.20 30.71 43.93
CA ALA A 391 -13.75 32.05 44.30
C ALA A 391 -13.08 31.96 45.67
N TRP A 392 -11.88 32.50 45.78
CA TRP A 392 -11.23 32.74 47.06
C TRP A 392 -11.77 34.07 47.61
N THR A 393 -12.39 34.02 48.79
CA THR A 393 -12.62 35.16 49.68
C THR A 393 -11.86 34.90 50.96
#